data_AF-A0A973L4L4-F1
#
_entry.id   AF-A0A973L4L4-F1
#
_cell.length_a   1.000
_cell.length_b   1.000
_cell.length_c   1.000
_cell.angle_alpha   90.00
_cell.angle_beta   90.00
_cell.angle_gamma   90.00
#
_symmetry.space_group_name_H-M   'P 1'
#
loop_
_entity.id
_entity.type
_entity.pdbx_description
1 polymer ?
#
loop_
_entity_poly.entity_id
_entity_poly.type
_entity_poly.pdbx_seq_one_letter_code
_entity_poly.pdbx_strand_id
1 'polypeptide(L)'
;PHLVTALEIFERLDARPWLDRAAAELRAAGAPAVRTAAPDSAADLTSQEVEIAELAAQGLTNRDIAARLHLSPRTVGYHLHKIFPKLGISARAQLRDALTGAPRSAG
;
A
#
# COMPACT_ATOMS: atom_id res chain seq x y z
N PRO A 1 -6.36 20.50 -14.90
CA PRO A 1 -5.96 19.52 -15.94
C PRO A 1 -4.55 18.92 -15.78
N HIS A 2 -3.51 19.68 -15.41
CA HIS A 2 -2.15 19.14 -15.29
C HIS A 2 -1.84 18.43 -13.95
N LEU A 3 -2.51 18.84 -12.86
CA LEU A 3 -2.27 18.28 -11.52
C LEU A 3 -2.80 16.86 -11.35
N VAL A 4 -3.94 16.53 -12.00
CA VAL A 4 -4.53 15.18 -11.96
C VAL A 4 -3.63 14.18 -12.70
N THR A 5 -3.15 14.54 -13.89
CA THR A 5 -2.21 13.72 -14.66
C THR A 5 -0.87 13.53 -13.96
N ALA A 6 -0.35 14.57 -13.28
CA ALA A 6 0.86 14.44 -12.48
C ALA A 6 0.65 13.50 -11.29
N LEU A 7 -0.51 13.56 -10.61
CA LEU A 7 -0.86 12.66 -9.52
C LEU A 7 -0.94 11.20 -10.00
N GLU A 8 -1.66 10.92 -11.09
CA GLU A 8 -1.76 9.57 -11.68
C GLU A 8 -0.39 9.01 -12.10
N ILE A 9 0.49 9.86 -12.64
CA ILE A 9 1.85 9.47 -13.03
C ILE A 9 2.73 9.21 -11.80
N PHE A 10 2.64 10.04 -10.76
CA PHE A 10 3.42 9.85 -9.52
C PHE A 10 2.94 8.65 -8.69
N GLU A 11 1.64 8.36 -8.71
CA GLU A 11 1.07 7.13 -8.16
C GLU A 11 1.57 5.89 -8.90
N ARG A 12 1.72 5.99 -10.23
CA ARG A 12 2.23 4.90 -11.07
C ARG A 12 3.76 4.71 -11.01
N LEU A 13 4.51 5.75 -10.62
CA LEU A 13 5.98 5.75 -10.55
C LEU A 13 6.53 5.55 -9.14
N ASP A 14 5.67 5.43 -8.13
CA ASP A 14 6.07 5.15 -6.76
C ASP A 14 7.07 6.19 -6.17
N ALA A 15 6.87 7.45 -6.52
CA ALA A 15 7.73 8.57 -6.13
C ALA A 15 7.41 9.09 -4.71
N ARG A 16 7.46 8.21 -3.70
CA ARG A 16 7.04 8.49 -2.31
C ARG A 16 7.70 9.68 -1.59
N PRO A 17 8.97 10.07 -1.82
CA PRO A 17 9.50 11.29 -1.23
C PRO A 17 8.70 12.55 -1.62
N TRP A 18 8.10 12.54 -2.81
CA TRP A 18 7.30 13.65 -3.32
C TRP A 18 5.88 13.65 -2.77
N LEU A 19 5.29 12.47 -2.51
CA LEU A 19 3.97 12.35 -1.88
C LEU A 19 4.01 12.77 -0.41
N ASP A 20 5.00 12.29 0.36
CA ASP A 20 5.16 12.67 1.76
C ASP A 20 5.48 14.17 1.90
N ARG A 21 6.28 14.71 0.96
CA ARG A 21 6.55 16.14 0.88
C ARG A 21 5.30 16.93 0.51
N ALA A 22 4.53 16.52 -0.50
CA ALA A 22 3.28 17.19 -0.86
C ALA A 22 2.26 17.17 0.29
N ALA A 23 2.13 16.04 0.99
CA ALA A 23 1.27 15.91 2.17
C ALA A 23 1.75 16.76 3.36
N ALA A 24 3.07 16.93 3.54
CA ALA A 24 3.63 17.84 4.53
C ALA A 24 3.36 19.31 4.18
N GLU A 25 3.54 19.70 2.92
CA GLU A 25 3.26 21.06 2.42
C GLU A 25 1.77 21.42 2.51
N LEU A 26 0.87 20.48 2.19
CA LEU A 26 -0.58 20.64 2.36
C LEU A 26 -0.98 20.86 3.83
N ARG A 27 -0.34 20.14 4.76
CA ARG A 27 -0.53 20.36 6.21
C ARG A 27 0.00 21.72 6.65
N ALA A 28 1.17 22.14 6.16
CA ALA A 28 1.75 23.44 6.46
C ALA A 28 0.91 24.61 5.91
N ALA A 29 0.23 24.41 4.78
CA ALA A 29 -0.67 25.38 4.16
C ALA A 29 -2.06 25.48 4.81
N GLY A 30 -2.34 24.72 5.88
CA GLY A 30 -3.62 24.77 6.61
C GLY A 30 -4.81 24.18 5.85
N ALA A 31 -4.56 23.44 4.76
CA ALA A 31 -5.63 22.74 4.06
C ALA A 31 -6.19 21.63 4.96
N PRO A 32 -7.52 21.43 5.01
CA PRO A 32 -8.09 20.36 5.80
C PRO A 32 -7.49 19.04 5.32
N ALA A 33 -6.91 18.28 6.25
CA ALA A 33 -6.42 16.95 5.96
C ALA A 33 -7.57 16.17 5.32
N VAL A 34 -7.39 15.77 4.06
CA VAL A 34 -8.28 14.81 3.43
C VAL A 34 -8.16 13.55 4.27
N ARG A 35 -9.13 13.33 5.17
CA ARG A 35 -9.35 12.03 5.77
C ARG A 35 -9.77 11.16 4.60
N THR A 36 -8.81 10.47 4.00
CA THR A 36 -9.12 9.27 3.22
C THR A 36 -9.97 8.41 4.13
N ALA A 37 -11.23 8.24 3.73
CA ALA A 37 -12.22 7.47 4.48
C ALA A 37 -11.63 6.12 4.89
N ALA A 38 -12.11 5.54 6.00
CA ALA A 38 -11.70 4.21 6.41
C ALA A 38 -11.90 3.24 5.21
N PRO A 39 -10.84 2.58 4.70
CA PRO A 39 -10.92 1.76 3.51
C PRO A 39 -11.81 0.53 3.66
N ASP A 40 -12.69 0.30 2.69
CA ASP A 40 -13.23 -1.04 2.45
C ASP A 40 -12.12 -1.92 1.87
N SER A 41 -11.41 -2.60 2.77
CA SER A 41 -10.72 -3.90 2.77
C SER A 41 -9.92 -4.43 1.57
N ALA A 42 -9.98 -3.84 0.37
CA ALA A 42 -9.21 -4.24 -0.81
C ALA A 42 -9.12 -3.11 -1.86
N ALA A 43 -10.07 -2.17 -1.88
CA ALA A 43 -10.16 -1.11 -2.89
C ALA A 43 -9.09 0.00 -2.75
N ASP A 44 -8.39 0.07 -1.62
CA ASP A 44 -7.46 1.18 -1.29
C ASP A 44 -5.97 0.77 -1.28
N LEU A 45 -5.66 -0.41 -1.81
CA LEU A 45 -4.27 -0.76 -2.10
C LEU A 45 -3.82 -0.07 -3.38
N THR A 46 -2.64 0.55 -3.37
CA THR A 46 -2.01 1.00 -4.61
C THR A 46 -1.61 -0.21 -5.47
N SER A 47 -1.39 -0.01 -6.77
CA SER A 47 -0.98 -1.11 -7.66
C SER A 47 0.25 -1.88 -7.17
N GLN A 48 1.24 -1.16 -6.60
CA GLN A 48 2.43 -1.79 -6.03
C GLN A 48 2.13 -2.51 -4.70
N GLU A 49 1.21 -1.99 -3.89
CA GLU A 49 0.77 -2.68 -2.67
C GLU A 49 0.01 -3.97 -3.00
N VAL A 50 -0.83 -3.97 -4.04
CA VAL A 50 -1.49 -5.17 -4.58
C VAL A 50 -0.45 -6.20 -5.01
N GLU A 51 0.51 -5.80 -5.84
CA GLU A 51 1.56 -6.70 -6.34
C GLU A 51 2.39 -7.32 -5.21
N ILE A 52 2.78 -6.51 -4.21
CA ILE A 52 3.47 -6.99 -3.01
C ILE A 52 2.58 -7.94 -2.20
N ALA A 53 1.31 -7.61 -2.00
CA ALA A 53 0.36 -8.42 -1.24
C ALA A 53 0.12 -9.78 -1.89
N GLU A 54 -0.04 -9.83 -3.22
CA GLU A 54 -0.26 -11.06 -3.99
C GLU A 54 0.96 -11.98 -3.94
N LEU A 55 2.16 -11.45 -4.24
CA LEU A 55 3.40 -12.21 -4.11
C LEU A 55 3.59 -12.71 -2.67
N ALA A 56 3.19 -11.89 -1.70
CA ALA A 56 3.27 -12.29 -0.31
C ALA A 56 2.28 -13.41 0.06
N ALA A 57 1.04 -13.34 -0.44
CA ALA A 57 0.02 -14.37 -0.28
C ALA A 57 0.43 -15.71 -0.93
N GLN A 58 1.23 -15.66 -2.00
CA GLN A 58 1.85 -16.83 -2.64
C GLN A 58 2.97 -17.46 -1.80
N GLY A 59 3.39 -16.82 -0.69
CA GLY A 59 4.39 -17.35 0.24
C GLY A 59 5.83 -16.87 0.03
N LEU A 60 6.07 -15.95 -0.92
CA LEU A 60 7.42 -15.46 -1.22
C LEU A 60 8.00 -14.61 -0.10
N THR A 61 9.24 -14.82 0.31
CA THR A 61 9.84 -14.00 1.36
C THR A 61 10.02 -12.54 0.91
N ASN A 62 10.18 -11.60 1.86
CA ASN A 62 10.48 -10.21 1.51
C ASN A 62 11.73 -10.08 0.62
N ARG A 63 12.69 -11.00 0.73
CA ARG A 63 13.89 -11.05 -0.12
C ARG A 63 13.55 -11.48 -1.55
N ASP A 64 12.69 -12.49 -1.71
CA ASP A 64 12.26 -12.96 -3.03
C ASP A 64 11.43 -11.89 -3.75
N ILE A 65 10.50 -11.27 -3.02
CA ILE A 65 9.67 -10.16 -3.53
C ILE A 65 10.58 -8.98 -3.91
N ALA A 66 11.52 -8.60 -3.04
CA ALA A 66 12.47 -7.54 -3.31
C ALA A 66 13.30 -7.81 -4.58
N ALA A 67 13.77 -9.04 -4.77
CA ALA A 67 14.50 -9.43 -5.97
C ALA A 67 13.64 -9.32 -7.24
N ARG A 68 12.35 -9.72 -7.17
CA ARG A 68 11.43 -9.65 -8.30
C ARG A 68 11.02 -8.23 -8.68
N LEU A 69 10.81 -7.37 -7.67
CA LEU A 69 10.32 -6.00 -7.86
C LEU A 69 11.44 -4.96 -7.90
N HIS A 70 12.71 -5.39 -7.90
CA HIS A 70 13.88 -4.52 -7.82
C HIS A 70 13.85 -3.54 -6.63
N LEU A 71 13.35 -4.02 -5.49
CA LEU A 71 13.27 -3.27 -4.24
C LEU A 71 14.29 -3.77 -3.22
N SER A 72 14.40 -3.07 -2.08
CA SER A 72 15.06 -3.64 -0.90
C SER A 72 14.08 -4.51 -0.08
N PRO A 73 14.55 -5.56 0.61
CA PRO A 73 13.68 -6.34 1.52
C PRO A 73 13.05 -5.48 2.62
N ARG A 74 13.74 -4.40 3.03
CA ARG A 74 13.22 -3.41 3.98
C ARG A 74 12.04 -2.62 3.41
N THR A 75 12.11 -2.23 2.13
CA THR A 75 11.02 -1.54 1.44
C THR A 75 9.79 -2.43 1.35
N VAL A 76 9.95 -3.71 1.01
CA VAL A 76 8.85 -4.70 1.00
C VAL A 76 8.22 -4.83 2.40
N GLY A 77 9.05 -4.91 3.45
CA GLY A 77 8.55 -4.93 4.84
C GLY A 77 7.75 -3.68 5.21
N TYR A 78 8.21 -2.50 4.79
CA TYR A 78 7.48 -1.24 4.97
C TYR A 78 6.10 -1.27 4.30
N HIS A 79 6.02 -1.79 3.06
CA HIS A 79 4.72 -1.94 2.38
C HIS A 79 3.79 -2.89 3.12
N LEU A 80 4.28 -4.08 3.49
CA LEU A 80 3.45 -5.06 4.21
C LEU A 80 2.90 -4.48 5.52
N HIS A 81 3.69 -3.69 6.24
CA HIS A 81 3.23 -2.98 7.44
C HIS A 81 2.09 -1.98 7.16
N LYS A 82 2.03 -1.37 5.96
CA LYS A 82 0.93 -0.50 5.55
C LYS A 82 -0.26 -1.26 4.98
N ILE A 83 -0.02 -2.37 4.30
CA ILE A 83 -1.05 -3.22 3.69
C ILE A 83 -1.90 -3.89 4.76
N PHE A 84 -1.30 -4.42 5.83
CA PHE A 84 -2.01 -5.15 6.88
C PHE A 84 -3.19 -4.38 7.50
N PRO A 85 -3.01 -3.13 7.99
CA PRO A 85 -4.14 -2.36 8.53
C PRO A 85 -5.17 -1.99 7.45
N LYS A 86 -4.76 -1.78 6.20
CA LYS A 86 -5.70 -1.52 5.09
C LYS A 86 -6.60 -2.72 4.76
N LEU A 87 -6.07 -3.92 4.93
CA LEU A 87 -6.81 -5.18 4.76
C LEU A 87 -7.47 -5.68 6.06
N GLY A 88 -7.30 -4.96 7.18
CA GLY A 88 -7.82 -5.36 8.48
C GLY A 88 -7.22 -6.67 9.03
N ILE A 89 -5.96 -6.98 8.67
CA ILE A 89 -5.23 -8.17 9.12
C ILE A 89 -4.03 -7.79 9.98
N SER A 90 -3.49 -8.74 10.74
CA SER A 90 -2.30 -8.55 11.58
C SER A 90 -1.15 -9.48 11.19
N ALA A 91 -1.44 -10.55 10.44
CA ALA A 91 -0.47 -11.56 10.08
C ALA A 91 -0.43 -11.80 8.57
N ARG A 92 0.79 -12.01 8.07
CA ARG A 92 1.08 -12.34 6.68
C ARG A 92 0.29 -13.55 6.17
N ALA A 93 0.08 -14.56 7.02
CA ALA A 93 -0.67 -15.76 6.66
C ALA A 93 -2.12 -15.45 6.24
N GLN A 94 -2.70 -14.35 6.74
CA GLN A 94 -4.07 -13.93 6.44
C GLN A 94 -4.21 -13.24 5.08
N LEU A 95 -3.10 -12.89 4.40
CA LEU A 95 -3.14 -12.19 3.12
C LEU A 95 -3.91 -12.95 2.05
N ARG A 96 -3.77 -14.28 2.01
CA ARG A 96 -4.47 -15.13 1.02
C ARG A 96 -5.98 -14.96 1.15
N ASP A 97 -6.49 -15.12 2.36
CA ASP A 97 -7.92 -15.06 2.63
C ASP A 97 -8.45 -13.64 2.42
N ALA A 98 -7.71 -12.63 2.90
CA ALA A 98 -8.06 -11.22 2.76
C ALA A 98 -8.17 -10.76 1.30
N LEU A 99 -7.29 -11.24 0.41
CA LEU A 99 -7.33 -10.89 -1.02
C LEU A 99 -8.46 -11.61 -1.78
N THR A 100 -8.87 -12.79 -1.33
CA THR A 100 -9.98 -13.54 -1.94
C THR A 100 -11.38 -13.12 -1.46
N GLY A 101 -11.46 -12.18 -0.50
CA GLY A 101 -12.71 -11.76 0.11
C GLY A 101 -13.34 -12.83 1.01
N ALA A 102 -12.58 -13.84 1.44
CA ALA A 102 -13.06 -14.89 2.32
C ALA A 102 -13.36 -14.32 3.73
N PRO A 103 -14.42 -14.80 4.42
CA PRO A 103 -14.84 -14.24 5.69
C PRO A 103 -13.71 -14.30 6.72
N ARG A 104 -13.33 -13.12 7.22
CA ARG A 104 -12.31 -12.91 8.25
C ARG A 104 -12.68 -13.70 9.51
N SER A 105 -11.97 -14.80 9.79
CA SER A 105 -12.06 -15.47 11.09
C SER A 105 -11.50 -14.53 12.17
N ALA A 106 -12.40 -14.00 13.01
CA ALA A 106 -12.07 -13.22 14.18
C ALA A 106 -11.28 -14.09 15.17
N GLY A 107 -10.13 -13.59 15.61
CA GLY A 107 -9.29 -14.15 16.66
C GLY A 107 -8.71 -13.03 17.50
#